data_AF-A0A1G1ZTY5-F1
#
_entry.id   AF-A0A1G1ZTY5-F1
#
_cell.length_a   1.000
_cell.length_b   1.000
_cell.length_c   1.000
_cell.angle_alpha   90.00
_cell.angle_beta   90.00
_cell.angle_gamma   90.00
#
_symmetry.space_group_name_H-M   'P 1'
#
loop_
_entity.id
_entity.type
_entity.pdbx_description
1 polymer ?
#
loop_
_entity_poly.entity_id
_entity_poly.type
_entity_poly.pdbx_seq_one_letter_code
_entity_poly.pdbx_strand_id
1 'polypeptide(L)'
;MARYVGTVNFWFETGTEGMIWIFAEHGKEGYNGMLYLQKGDHLTIYDDHEKIIFDGIIDPDEKIGWKQHPFAAKGIGQPCALGYWIHWTQKGWQPDDWAALFIRDPLPPLKAILIRN
;
A
#
# COMPACT_ATOMS: atom_id res chain seq x y z
N MET A 1 7.59 17.50 10.47
CA MET A 1 7.31 16.56 9.37
C MET A 1 8.63 16.00 8.85
N ALA A 2 8.78 14.68 8.88
CA ALA A 2 9.95 14.00 8.33
C ALA A 2 9.68 13.62 6.86
N ARG A 3 10.69 13.76 6.00
CA ARG A 3 10.59 13.47 4.56
C ARG A 3 11.53 12.32 4.19
N TYR A 4 11.00 11.33 3.49
CA TYR A 4 11.70 10.12 3.07
C TYR A 4 11.66 9.98 1.55
N VAL A 5 12.73 9.45 0.97
CA VAL A 5 12.81 9.08 -0.46
C VAL A 5 13.02 7.58 -0.51
N GLY A 6 12.35 6.91 -1.43
CA GLY A 6 12.33 5.44 -1.43
C GLY A 6 11.41 4.89 -2.50
N THR A 7 10.84 3.72 -2.22
CA THR A 7 9.92 3.03 -3.12
C THR A 7 8.70 2.50 -2.38
N VAL A 8 7.56 2.40 -3.08
CA VAL A 8 6.38 1.71 -2.55
C VAL A 8 6.47 0.21 -2.83
N ASN A 9 6.08 -0.61 -1.85
CA ASN A 9 6.06 -2.06 -1.96
C ASN A 9 4.97 -2.63 -1.05
N PHE A 10 4.74 -3.94 -1.09
CA PHE A 10 3.94 -4.65 -0.11
C PHE A 10 4.81 -5.50 0.81
N TRP A 11 4.31 -5.72 2.01
CA TRP A 11 4.84 -6.70 2.96
C TRP A 11 3.75 -7.73 3.26
N PHE A 12 4.16 -8.99 3.30
CA PHE A 12 3.29 -10.08 3.74
C PHE A 12 3.75 -10.51 5.13
N GLU A 13 3.02 -10.08 6.17
CA GLU A 13 3.34 -10.48 7.53
C GLU A 13 2.79 -11.89 7.78
N THR A 14 3.67 -12.83 8.12
CA THR A 14 3.31 -14.22 8.45
C THR A 14 2.25 -14.24 9.57
N GLY A 15 1.06 -14.75 9.27
CA GLY A 15 -0.07 -14.81 10.21
C GLY A 15 -1.10 -13.71 10.03
N THR A 16 -0.79 -12.64 9.29
CA THR A 16 -1.80 -11.75 8.72
C THR A 16 -2.19 -12.31 7.36
N GLU A 17 -3.46 -12.64 7.15
CA GLU A 17 -3.91 -13.23 5.88
C GLU A 17 -3.91 -12.22 4.71
N GLY A 18 -3.33 -11.01 4.88
CA GLY A 18 -3.43 -9.92 3.91
C GLY A 18 -2.15 -9.12 3.73
N MET A 19 -2.02 -8.50 2.55
CA MET A 19 -0.90 -7.64 2.19
C MET A 19 -0.99 -6.28 2.87
N ILE A 20 0.18 -5.81 3.33
CA ILE A 20 0.36 -4.51 3.98
C ILE A 20 1.15 -3.59 3.05
N TRP A 21 0.70 -2.34 2.89
CA TRP A 21 1.34 -1.35 2.03
C TRP A 21 2.47 -0.70 2.82
N ILE A 22 3.66 -0.74 2.25
CA ILE A 22 4.86 -0.21 2.87
C ILE A 22 5.58 0.76 1.94
N PHE A 23 6.36 1.62 2.55
CA PHE A 23 7.37 2.43 1.92
C PHE A 23 8.73 1.89 2.37
N ALA A 24 9.61 1.58 1.41
CA ALA A 24 10.98 1.18 1.67
C ALA A 24 11.90 2.40 1.49
N GLU A 25 12.50 2.89 2.57
CA GLU A 25 13.41 4.04 2.57
C GLU A 25 14.72 3.72 1.84
N HIS A 26 15.14 4.61 0.95
CA HIS A 26 16.37 4.47 0.19
C HIS A 26 17.60 4.44 1.12
N GLY A 27 18.49 3.47 0.89
CA GLY A 27 19.72 3.31 1.67
C GLY A 27 19.55 2.58 3.01
N LYS A 28 18.34 2.10 3.33
CA LYS A 28 18.09 1.23 4.48
C LYS A 28 17.57 -0.13 4.04
N GLU A 29 17.94 -1.16 4.80
CA GLU A 29 17.59 -2.54 4.50
C GLU A 29 16.70 -3.16 5.58
N GLY A 30 15.91 -4.14 5.17
CA GLY A 30 15.02 -4.91 6.05
C GLY A 30 14.05 -4.02 6.83
N TYR A 31 13.75 -4.42 8.06
CA TYR A 31 12.80 -3.72 8.93
C TYR A 31 13.21 -2.27 9.26
N ASN A 32 14.50 -1.92 9.18
CA ASN A 32 14.98 -0.57 9.49
C ASN A 32 14.61 0.46 8.42
N GLY A 33 14.36 0.01 7.18
CA GLY A 33 13.90 0.85 6.08
C GLY A 33 12.40 0.73 5.81
N MET A 34 11.70 -0.17 6.51
CA MET A 34 10.29 -0.46 6.25
C MET A 34 9.38 0.47 7.03
N LEU A 35 8.60 1.26 6.31
CA LEU A 35 7.72 2.28 6.83
C LEU A 35 6.27 1.94 6.44
N TYR A 36 5.44 1.58 7.42
CA TYR A 36 4.00 1.43 7.19
C TYR A 36 3.38 2.77 6.80
N LEU A 37 2.54 2.80 5.76
CA LEU A 37 1.78 3.99 5.41
C LEU A 37 0.71 4.27 6.47
N GLN A 38 0.63 5.50 6.96
CA GLN A 38 -0.31 5.90 8.00
C GLN A 38 -1.30 6.94 7.47
N LYS A 39 -2.50 6.95 8.04
CA LYS A 39 -3.49 7.98 7.75
C LYS A 39 -2.93 9.37 8.02
N GLY A 40 -3.07 10.28 7.05
CA GLY A 40 -2.57 11.65 7.13
C GLY A 40 -1.18 11.85 6.54
N ASP A 41 -0.42 10.79 6.26
CA ASP A 41 0.83 10.91 5.51
C ASP A 41 0.57 11.46 4.11
N HIS A 42 1.49 12.26 3.60
CA HIS A 42 1.48 12.66 2.20
C HIS A 42 2.43 11.76 1.41
N LEU A 43 1.90 11.08 0.39
CA LEU A 43 2.65 10.16 -0.46
C LEU A 43 2.59 10.66 -1.91
N THR A 44 3.75 10.72 -2.55
CA THR A 44 3.88 10.98 -3.99
C THR A 44 4.52 9.76 -4.63
N ILE A 45 3.91 9.19 -5.67
CA ILE A 45 4.39 8.02 -6.41
C ILE A 45 4.65 8.42 -7.87
N TYR A 46 5.80 7.99 -8.38
CA TYR A 46 6.23 8.22 -9.75
C TYR A 46 6.18 6.92 -10.55
N ASP A 47 5.81 7.01 -11.83
CA ASP A 47 5.97 5.91 -12.76
C ASP A 47 7.44 5.74 -13.21
N ASP A 48 7.68 4.76 -14.07
CA ASP A 48 9.00 4.43 -14.61
C ASP A 48 9.60 5.55 -15.51
N HIS A 49 8.80 6.55 -15.89
CA HIS A 49 9.18 7.73 -16.66
C HIS A 49 9.25 9.01 -15.81
N GLU A 50 9.25 8.87 -14.48
CA GLU A 50 9.29 9.97 -13.51
C GLU A 50 8.07 10.91 -13.55
N LYS A 51 6.95 10.45 -14.11
CA LYS A 51 5.68 11.16 -14.04
C LYS A 51 4.95 10.79 -12.75
N ILE A 52 4.37 11.79 -12.09
CA ILE A 52 3.51 11.59 -10.92
C ILE A 52 2.23 10.84 -11.33
N ILE A 53 1.97 9.71 -10.69
CA ILE A 53 0.75 8.90 -10.87
C ILE A 53 -0.14 8.87 -9.62
N PHE A 54 0.42 9.25 -8.47
CA PHE A 54 -0.32 9.53 -7.25
C PHE A 54 0.38 10.67 -6.51
N ASP A 55 -0.40 11.62 -6.02
CA ASP A 55 0.08 12.70 -5.16
C ASP A 55 -1.05 13.13 -4.23
N GLY A 56 -0.94 12.79 -2.95
CA GLY A 56 -2.00 13.11 -2.00
C GLY A 56 -1.83 12.53 -0.62
N ILE A 57 -2.84 12.78 0.20
CA ILE A 57 -2.91 12.32 1.58
C ILE A 57 -3.45 10.88 1.63
N ILE A 58 -2.75 10.04 2.39
CA ILE A 58 -3.19 8.69 2.71
C ILE A 58 -4.45 8.77 3.57
N ASP A 59 -5.56 8.25 3.03
CA ASP A 59 -6.85 8.12 3.72
C ASP A 59 -7.33 6.68 3.54
N PRO A 60 -6.90 5.76 4.43
CA PRO A 60 -7.23 4.34 4.35
C PRO A 60 -8.74 4.11 4.46
N ASP A 61 -9.27 3.24 3.60
CA ASP A 61 -10.63 2.73 3.66
C ASP A 61 -10.64 1.20 3.67
N GLU A 62 -11.13 0.62 4.76
CA GLU A 62 -11.21 -0.82 5.00
C GLU A 62 -12.50 -1.46 4.45
N LYS A 63 -13.38 -0.66 3.83
CA LYS A 63 -14.67 -1.12 3.27
C LYS A 63 -14.63 -1.22 1.75
N ILE A 64 -13.82 -0.41 1.08
CA ILE A 64 -13.64 -0.48 -0.37
C ILE A 64 -13.00 -1.83 -0.73
N GLY A 65 -13.66 -2.56 -1.64
CA GLY A 65 -13.23 -3.90 -2.05
C GLY A 65 -13.47 -5.00 -1.01
N TRP A 66 -14.23 -4.73 0.06
CA TRP A 66 -14.48 -5.71 1.13
C TRP A 66 -15.16 -6.98 0.60
N LYS A 67 -14.63 -8.14 1.02
CA LYS A 67 -15.23 -9.45 0.80
C LYS A 67 -15.27 -10.25 2.09
N GLN A 68 -16.33 -11.05 2.25
CA GLN A 68 -16.43 -11.99 3.36
C GLN A 68 -15.45 -13.16 3.11
N HIS A 69 -14.77 -13.62 4.17
CA HIS A 69 -13.99 -14.85 4.07
C HIS A 69 -14.91 -16.05 3.81
N PRO A 70 -14.58 -16.93 2.84
CA PRO A 70 -15.47 -18.03 2.42
C PRO A 70 -15.94 -18.96 3.54
N PHE A 71 -15.15 -19.12 4.61
CA PHE A 71 -15.42 -20.06 5.71
C PHE A 71 -15.60 -19.38 7.06
N ALA A 72 -15.59 -18.04 7.12
CA ALA A 72 -15.76 -17.31 8.38
C ALA A 72 -17.23 -16.99 8.65
N ALA A 73 -17.52 -16.68 9.92
CA ALA A 73 -18.83 -16.19 10.31
C ALA A 73 -19.21 -14.92 9.53
N LYS A 74 -20.52 -14.69 9.36
CA LYS A 74 -21.04 -13.52 8.64
C LYS A 74 -20.49 -12.23 9.23
N GLY A 75 -19.97 -11.36 8.38
CA GLY A 75 -19.36 -10.09 8.77
C GLY A 75 -17.86 -10.16 9.05
N ILE A 76 -17.24 -11.34 8.97
CA ILE A 76 -15.78 -11.50 9.04
C ILE A 76 -15.23 -11.51 7.61
N GLY A 77 -14.39 -10.54 7.30
CA GLY A 77 -13.89 -10.29 5.95
C GLY A 77 -12.92 -9.13 5.94
N GLN A 78 -12.28 -8.92 4.80
CA GLN A 78 -11.36 -7.82 4.59
C GLN A 78 -11.38 -7.39 3.12
N PRO A 79 -10.83 -6.21 2.78
CA PRO A 79 -10.65 -5.80 1.40
C PRO A 79 -9.89 -6.83 0.54
N CYS A 80 -10.25 -6.89 -0.74
CA CYS A 80 -9.54 -7.66 -1.75
C CYS A 80 -9.16 -6.79 -2.94
N ALA A 81 -7.97 -7.03 -3.47
CA ALA A 81 -7.53 -6.51 -4.76
C ALA A 81 -6.58 -7.49 -5.44
N LEU A 82 -6.64 -7.59 -6.77
CA LEU A 82 -5.78 -8.44 -7.61
C LEU A 82 -5.72 -9.91 -7.15
N GLY A 83 -6.80 -10.41 -6.55
CA GLY A 83 -6.87 -11.77 -6.02
C GLY A 83 -6.26 -11.96 -4.62
N TYR A 84 -5.69 -10.91 -4.03
CA TYR A 84 -5.15 -10.91 -2.67
C TYR A 84 -6.11 -10.27 -1.69
N TRP A 85 -6.03 -10.71 -0.43
CA TRP A 85 -6.55 -9.92 0.67
C TRP A 85 -5.59 -8.78 1.01
N ILE A 86 -6.12 -7.62 1.34
CA ILE A 86 -5.33 -6.41 1.64
C ILE A 86 -5.90 -5.75 2.89
N HIS A 87 -5.05 -5.10 3.68
CA HIS A 87 -5.48 -4.40 4.89
C HIS A 87 -6.34 -3.15 4.63
N TRP A 88 -6.17 -2.41 3.51
CA TRP A 88 -7.06 -1.30 3.11
C TRP A 88 -6.85 -0.84 1.66
N THR A 89 -7.80 -0.07 1.11
CA THR A 89 -7.69 0.65 -0.17
C THR A 89 -7.68 2.17 0.06
N GLN A 90 -6.95 2.94 -0.75
CA GLN A 90 -7.01 4.40 -0.66
C GLN A 90 -8.40 4.91 -1.01
N LYS A 91 -8.95 5.81 -0.18
CA LYS A 91 -10.26 6.41 -0.47
C LYS A 91 -10.27 7.11 -1.84
N GLY A 92 -11.31 6.81 -2.62
CA GLY A 92 -11.48 7.35 -3.98
C GLY A 92 -10.80 6.55 -5.09
N TRP A 93 -10.10 5.46 -4.75
CA TRP A 93 -9.49 4.54 -5.71
C TRP A 93 -10.29 3.24 -5.83
N GLN A 94 -10.19 2.60 -7.00
CA GLN A 94 -10.59 1.20 -7.12
C GLN A 94 -9.53 0.31 -6.43
N PRO A 95 -9.93 -0.82 -5.80
CA PRO A 95 -9.01 -1.70 -5.10
C PRO A 95 -7.82 -2.15 -5.95
N ASP A 96 -8.09 -2.60 -7.18
CA ASP A 96 -7.08 -3.15 -8.08
C ASP A 96 -6.11 -2.06 -8.58
N ASP A 97 -6.61 -0.87 -8.91
CA ASP A 97 -5.78 0.26 -9.33
C ASP A 97 -4.83 0.72 -8.22
N TRP A 98 -5.31 0.73 -6.97
CA TRP A 98 -4.48 1.08 -5.83
C TRP A 98 -3.43 0.01 -5.55
N ALA A 99 -3.84 -1.27 -5.52
CA ALA A 99 -2.94 -2.38 -5.25
C ALA A 99 -1.85 -2.54 -6.33
N ALA A 100 -2.15 -2.21 -7.58
CA ALA A 100 -1.18 -2.26 -8.69
C ALA A 100 0.01 -1.30 -8.52
N LEU A 101 -0.12 -0.27 -7.67
CA LEU A 101 1.01 0.62 -7.33
C LEU A 101 2.06 -0.09 -6.47
N PHE A 102 1.66 -1.10 -5.70
CA PHE A 102 2.51 -1.82 -4.74
C PHE A 102 2.90 -3.21 -5.24
N ILE A 103 1.97 -3.92 -5.88
CA ILE A 103 2.16 -5.29 -6.39
C ILE A 103 2.65 -5.19 -7.83
N ARG A 104 3.98 -5.14 -8.01
CA ARG A 104 4.62 -4.85 -9.29
C ARG A 104 5.27 -6.05 -9.99
N ASP A 105 5.36 -7.24 -9.39
CA ASP A 105 6.08 -8.41 -9.94
C ASP A 105 5.65 -8.76 -11.39
N PRO A 106 6.58 -8.84 -12.38
CA PRO A 106 8.05 -8.82 -12.29
C PRO A 106 8.73 -7.44 -12.47
N LEU A 107 7.95 -6.36 -12.47
CA LEU A 107 8.47 -5.00 -12.58
C LEU A 107 9.11 -4.51 -11.27
N PRO A 108 10.10 -3.62 -11.34
CA PRO A 108 10.69 -2.99 -10.15
C PRO A 108 9.65 -2.19 -9.34
N PRO A 109 9.84 -2.02 -8.02
CA PRO A 109 9.05 -1.10 -7.20
C PRO A 109 9.08 0.34 -7.72
N LEU A 110 7.97 1.06 -7.54
CA LEU A 110 7.85 2.45 -7.99
C LEU A 110 8.55 3.42 -7.04
N LYS A 111 9.22 4.43 -7.60
CA LYS A 111 9.83 5.52 -6.82
C LYS A 111 8.76 6.32 -6.11
N ALA A 112 9.03 6.74 -4.88
CA ALA A 112 8.10 7.54 -4.10
C ALA A 112 8.79 8.48 -3.11
N ILE A 113 8.04 9.49 -2.68
CA ILE A 113 8.36 10.39 -1.58
C ILE A 113 7.28 10.28 -0.54
N LEU A 114 7.66 10.09 0.72
CA LEU A 114 6.75 10.05 1.86
C LEU A 114 7.05 11.21 2.80
N ILE A 115 6.04 11.99 3.17
CA ILE A 115 6.11 13.03 4.20
C ILE A 115 5.20 12.61 5.35
N ARG A 116 5.80 12.39 6.53
CA ARG A 116 5.06 12.01 7.74
C ARG A 116 4.38 13.22 8.36
N ASN A 117 3.09 13.04 8.68
CA ASN A 117 2.30 13.99 9.48
C ASN A 117 2.88 14.12 10.89
#